data_AF-W4SLN0-F1
#
_entry.id   AF-W4SLN0-F1
#
_cell.length_a   1.000
_cell.length_b   1.000
_cell.length_c   1.000
_cell.angle_alpha   90.00
_cell.angle_beta   90.00
_cell.angle_gamma   90.00
#
_symmetry.space_group_name_H-M   'P 1'
#
loop_
_entity.id
_entity.type
_entity.pdbx_description
1 polymer ?
#
loop_
_entity_poly.entity_id
_entity_poly.type
_entity_poly.pdbx_seq_one_letter_code
_entity_poly.pdbx_strand_id
1 'polypeptide(L)'
;MRELDAARLRLDQAEHALRSAIQQWEAASQTLEQDARDLALPPARDALHTIDRALLAFGDRLHALTSAARACHDALAEHRQQVEREQQARTDAEHATEQAAERDLLAEEARIRLQTLRESVGAKVEELQQRIRDARQAVSSADLELKSSNEALRLAGETRARAEQKVEAADAILSERIASRQQAIEHWQGFAATGLLEIALPDAELPPQAAPWTIEPALALARRAEQALLQVKDDDDAWNRVQNQVSQDYTELGSALAALSHRAQAETSDFGLIVSIVYQNRPERPDQLGTRLASEIAQRRELLTAGEREVLENHLQAEIASAIHKLLRDAEQQVLAINAELAKRPTSTGVRFRLLWETLPESGDGGAPVGLKAARQRLLNTSTDLWSAEDRRVVGEMLQQRIAAERSRADADQGGSLHEQLARALDYRRWHRFRVQRWDGQWRPLSGPASSGERALGLTVPLFAAVSSYYSQAGHAHAPRLVLLDEVFAGIDDAARHHCWALIREFDLDFVVTSEREWACSAELPGVAIAQLQRHEGIDAVHVSRWTWDGLAKRQEPDPDRRFPPAA
;
A
#
# COMPACT_ATOMS: atom_id res chain seq x y z
N MET A 1 130.37 134.99 -88.13
CA MET A 1 130.52 134.45 -89.50
C MET A 1 130.06 133.01 -89.64
N ARG A 2 130.76 131.94 -89.22
CA ARG A 2 130.26 130.57 -89.52
C ARG A 2 128.84 130.23 -88.99
N GLU A 3 128.35 130.96 -87.99
CA GLU A 3 127.00 130.95 -87.40
C GLU A 3 126.08 132.07 -87.94
N LEU A 4 126.59 133.07 -88.69
CA LEU A 4 125.80 134.10 -89.38
C LEU A 4 125.64 133.77 -90.87
N ASP A 5 126.60 133.07 -91.48
CA ASP A 5 126.42 132.29 -92.71
C ASP A 5 125.53 131.06 -92.45
N ALA A 6 125.61 130.39 -91.29
CA ALA A 6 124.66 129.33 -90.92
C ALA A 6 123.37 129.85 -90.28
N ALA A 7 123.34 131.04 -89.68
CA ALA A 7 122.08 131.71 -89.33
C ALA A 7 121.48 132.40 -90.56
N ARG A 8 122.24 132.78 -91.60
CA ARG A 8 121.71 133.08 -92.94
C ARG A 8 121.13 131.82 -93.55
N LEU A 9 121.86 130.69 -93.53
CA LEU A 9 121.32 129.41 -93.99
C LEU A 9 120.08 128.98 -93.19
N ARG A 10 120.01 129.24 -91.87
CA ARG A 10 118.79 129.05 -91.06
C ARG A 10 117.72 130.08 -91.35
N LEU A 11 118.07 131.35 -91.57
CA LEU A 11 117.13 132.44 -91.88
C LEU A 11 116.48 132.16 -93.22
N ASP A 12 117.25 131.70 -94.22
CA ASP A 12 116.76 131.23 -95.52
C ASP A 12 115.96 129.93 -95.38
N GLN A 13 116.49 128.88 -94.72
CA GLN A 13 115.73 127.64 -94.48
C GLN A 13 114.42 127.90 -93.74
N ALA A 14 114.40 128.84 -92.79
CA ALA A 14 113.23 129.23 -92.01
C ALA A 14 112.31 130.22 -92.75
N GLU A 15 112.82 131.15 -93.56
CA GLU A 15 111.99 131.99 -94.44
C GLU A 15 111.34 131.14 -95.53
N HIS A 16 112.05 130.13 -96.05
CA HIS A 16 111.50 129.17 -97.00
C HIS A 16 110.43 128.29 -96.34
N ALA A 17 110.68 127.81 -95.11
CA ALA A 17 109.67 127.10 -94.32
C ALA A 17 108.47 127.99 -93.94
N LEU A 18 108.69 129.27 -93.62
CA LEU A 18 107.63 130.23 -93.34
C LEU A 18 106.80 130.50 -94.59
N ARG A 19 107.42 130.71 -95.76
CA ARG A 19 106.71 130.87 -97.04
C ARG A 19 105.95 129.62 -97.44
N SER A 20 106.50 128.42 -97.26
CA SER A 20 105.76 127.17 -97.54
C SER A 20 104.61 126.97 -96.56
N ALA A 21 104.78 127.32 -95.28
CA ALA A 21 103.72 127.26 -94.28
C ALA A 21 102.60 128.27 -94.57
N ILE A 22 102.94 129.49 -95.02
CA ILE A 22 101.96 130.48 -95.49
C ILE A 22 101.22 129.97 -96.72
N GLN A 23 101.90 129.44 -97.74
CA GLN A 23 101.24 128.89 -98.93
C GLN A 23 100.34 127.68 -98.61
N GLN A 24 100.76 126.79 -97.71
CA GLN A 24 99.92 125.67 -97.24
C GLN A 24 98.69 126.17 -96.47
N TRP A 25 98.87 127.18 -95.62
CA TRP A 25 97.76 127.80 -94.87
C TRP A 25 96.78 128.54 -95.80
N GLU A 26 97.27 129.29 -96.78
CA GLU A 26 96.43 129.97 -97.79
C GLU A 26 95.63 128.97 -98.62
N ALA A 27 96.27 127.89 -99.11
CA ALA A 27 95.58 126.84 -99.86
C ALA A 27 94.50 126.14 -99.02
N ALA A 28 94.82 125.77 -97.77
CA ALA A 28 93.86 125.14 -96.86
C ALA A 28 92.71 126.10 -96.46
N SER A 29 93.00 127.39 -96.28
CA SER A 29 91.99 128.41 -95.99
C SER A 29 91.06 128.62 -97.19
N GLN A 30 91.59 128.63 -98.42
CA GLN A 30 90.76 128.72 -99.63
C GLN A 30 89.85 127.49 -99.79
N THR A 31 90.34 126.28 -99.53
CA THR A 31 89.49 125.06 -99.58
C THR A 31 88.37 125.12 -98.54
N LEU A 32 88.68 125.47 -97.29
CA LEU A 32 87.68 125.66 -96.22
C LEU A 32 86.60 126.69 -96.60
N GLU A 33 87.00 127.78 -97.25
CA GLU A 33 86.10 128.88 -97.63
C GLU A 33 85.27 128.56 -98.89
N GLN A 34 85.72 127.61 -99.72
CA GLN A 34 84.93 126.99 -100.79
C GLN A 34 83.90 126.01 -100.22
N ASP A 35 84.33 125.04 -99.39
CA ASP A 35 83.44 124.05 -98.77
C ASP A 35 82.33 124.72 -97.94
N ALA A 36 82.67 125.80 -97.22
CA ALA A 36 81.72 126.62 -96.48
C ALA A 36 80.66 127.27 -97.39
N ARG A 37 81.04 127.78 -98.57
CA ARG A 37 80.08 128.36 -99.53
C ARG A 37 79.20 127.30 -100.16
N ASP A 38 79.76 126.18 -100.57
CA ASP A 38 79.01 125.08 -101.21
C ASP A 38 77.99 124.45 -100.26
N LEU A 39 78.30 124.37 -98.96
CA LEU A 39 77.36 123.94 -97.92
C LEU A 39 76.47 125.06 -97.37
N ALA A 40 76.65 126.31 -97.82
CA ALA A 40 76.02 127.52 -97.28
C ALA A 40 76.16 127.67 -95.75
N LEU A 41 77.27 127.20 -95.19
CA LEU A 41 77.61 127.22 -93.77
C LEU A 41 78.79 128.18 -93.48
N PRO A 42 78.95 128.68 -92.24
CA PRO A 42 80.12 129.48 -91.90
C PRO A 42 81.41 128.64 -91.88
N PRO A 43 82.55 129.14 -92.39
CA PRO A 43 83.83 128.41 -92.33
C PRO A 43 84.41 128.33 -90.90
N ALA A 44 83.95 129.18 -89.98
CA ALA A 44 84.42 129.21 -88.60
C ALA A 44 83.81 128.07 -87.76
N ARG A 45 84.68 127.24 -87.16
CA ARG A 45 84.29 126.05 -86.38
C ARG A 45 83.31 126.33 -85.24
N ASP A 46 83.47 127.45 -84.53
CA ASP A 46 82.59 127.82 -83.41
C ASP A 46 81.18 128.21 -83.90
N ALA A 47 81.06 128.77 -85.10
CA ALA A 47 79.78 129.09 -85.71
C ALA A 47 79.03 127.82 -86.17
N LEU A 48 79.75 126.82 -86.70
CA LEU A 48 79.19 125.49 -86.99
C LEU A 48 78.64 124.80 -85.72
N HIS A 49 79.42 124.80 -84.63
CA HIS A 49 78.95 124.26 -83.34
C HIS A 49 77.74 125.01 -82.77
N THR A 50 77.60 126.31 -83.09
CA THR A 50 76.44 127.10 -82.68
C THR A 50 75.19 126.67 -83.46
N ILE A 51 75.31 126.37 -84.75
CA ILE A 51 74.21 125.85 -85.60
C ILE A 51 73.79 124.45 -85.14
N ASP A 52 74.74 123.55 -84.88
CA ASP A 52 74.48 122.20 -84.37
C ASP A 52 73.70 122.22 -83.03
N ARG A 53 74.16 123.04 -82.07
CA ARG A 53 73.44 123.26 -80.80
C ARG A 53 72.06 123.88 -80.99
N ALA A 54 71.88 124.75 -81.99
CA ALA A 54 70.58 125.34 -82.30
C ALA A 54 69.61 124.30 -82.91
N LEU A 55 70.10 123.39 -83.75
CA LEU A 55 69.31 122.29 -84.32
C LEU A 55 68.90 121.26 -83.27
N LEU A 56 69.81 120.86 -82.37
CA LEU A 56 69.50 120.01 -81.22
C LEU A 56 68.44 120.67 -80.30
N ALA A 57 68.65 121.93 -79.92
CA ALA A 57 67.70 122.68 -79.10
C ALA A 57 66.34 122.90 -79.79
N PHE A 58 66.31 122.96 -81.13
CA PHE A 58 65.06 123.01 -81.91
C PHE A 58 64.32 121.66 -81.86
N GLY A 59 65.03 120.54 -82.00
CA GLY A 59 64.47 119.19 -81.85
C GLY A 59 63.85 118.97 -80.47
N ASP A 60 64.59 119.30 -79.41
CA ASP A 60 64.11 119.18 -78.02
C ASP A 60 62.86 120.04 -77.77
N ARG A 61 62.86 121.29 -78.28
CA ARG A 61 61.70 122.21 -78.16
C ARG A 61 60.48 121.70 -78.93
N LEU A 62 60.66 121.13 -80.13
CA LEU A 62 59.58 120.51 -80.89
C LEU A 62 58.97 119.31 -80.16
N HIS A 63 59.81 118.45 -79.56
CA HIS A 63 59.36 117.30 -78.79
C HIS A 63 58.60 117.73 -77.52
N ALA A 64 59.13 118.72 -76.79
CA ALA A 64 58.47 119.30 -75.63
C ALA A 64 57.11 119.95 -76.00
N LEU A 65 57.04 120.68 -77.13
CA LEU A 65 55.80 121.29 -77.61
C LEU A 65 54.75 120.23 -77.96
N THR A 66 55.12 119.17 -78.69
CA THR A 66 54.17 118.09 -79.05
C THR A 66 53.70 117.32 -77.83
N SER A 67 54.56 117.10 -76.84
CA SER A 67 54.19 116.43 -75.59
C SER A 67 53.26 117.30 -74.73
N ALA A 68 53.54 118.60 -74.61
CA ALA A 68 52.69 119.55 -73.91
C ALA A 68 51.32 119.73 -74.61
N ALA A 69 51.28 119.73 -75.94
CA ALA A 69 50.05 119.83 -76.71
C ALA A 69 49.13 118.61 -76.51
N ARG A 70 49.70 117.39 -76.45
CA ARG A 70 48.95 116.17 -76.11
C ARG A 70 48.45 116.22 -74.66
N ALA A 71 49.31 116.51 -73.70
CA ALA A 71 48.92 116.62 -72.29
C ALA A 71 47.81 117.66 -72.06
N CYS A 72 47.83 118.78 -72.79
CA CYS A 72 46.78 119.79 -72.75
C CYS A 72 45.46 119.29 -73.38
N HIS A 73 45.53 118.57 -74.51
CA HIS A 73 44.35 117.94 -75.12
C HIS A 73 43.69 116.93 -74.19
N ASP A 74 44.48 116.02 -73.62
CA ASP A 74 43.99 114.98 -72.72
C ASP A 74 43.42 115.59 -71.43
N ALA A 75 44.09 116.59 -70.84
CA ALA A 75 43.60 117.32 -69.67
C ALA A 75 42.30 118.10 -69.94
N LEU A 76 42.12 118.68 -71.14
CA LEU A 76 40.88 119.33 -71.55
C LEU A 76 39.74 118.33 -71.77
N ALA A 77 40.03 117.13 -72.27
CA ALA A 77 39.05 116.06 -72.40
C ALA A 77 38.60 115.54 -71.00
N GLU A 78 39.55 115.29 -70.10
CA GLU A 78 39.26 114.89 -68.72
C GLU A 78 38.48 115.98 -67.97
N HIS A 79 38.89 117.26 -68.07
CA HIS A 79 38.19 118.35 -67.40
C HIS A 79 36.71 118.47 -67.84
N ARG A 80 36.40 118.25 -69.13
CA ARG A 80 35.01 118.21 -69.61
C ARG A 80 34.21 117.08 -68.96
N GLN A 81 34.77 115.87 -68.90
CA GLN A 81 34.11 114.74 -68.21
C GLN A 81 33.91 115.00 -66.71
N GLN A 82 34.87 115.67 -66.05
CA GLN A 82 34.75 116.02 -64.63
C GLN A 82 33.65 117.07 -64.39
N VAL A 83 33.51 118.07 -65.27
CA VAL A 83 32.40 119.05 -65.19
C VAL A 83 31.04 118.39 -65.43
N GLU A 84 30.93 117.46 -66.38
CA GLU A 84 29.70 116.67 -66.58
C GLU A 84 29.37 115.81 -65.35
N ARG A 85 30.36 115.15 -64.75
CA ARG A 85 30.19 114.39 -63.49
C ARG A 85 29.79 115.26 -62.31
N GLU A 86 30.37 116.46 -62.18
CA GLU A 86 30.02 117.42 -61.12
C GLU A 86 28.57 117.90 -61.27
N GLN A 87 28.15 118.23 -62.49
CA GLN A 87 26.76 118.63 -62.77
C GLN A 87 25.77 117.49 -62.47
N GLN A 88 26.08 116.26 -62.90
CA GLN A 88 25.24 115.09 -62.60
C GLN A 88 25.15 114.82 -61.09
N ALA A 89 26.28 114.79 -60.39
CA ALA A 89 26.32 114.56 -58.94
C ALA A 89 25.59 115.66 -58.16
N ARG A 90 25.61 116.91 -58.65
CA ARG A 90 24.87 118.02 -58.06
C ARG A 90 23.36 117.87 -58.26
N THR A 91 22.90 117.54 -59.46
CA THR A 91 21.47 117.29 -59.71
C THR A 91 20.96 116.08 -58.94
N ASP A 92 21.76 115.02 -58.82
CA ASP A 92 21.42 113.83 -58.03
C ASP A 92 21.33 114.17 -56.53
N ALA A 93 22.22 115.03 -56.02
CA ALA A 93 22.20 115.50 -54.63
C ALA A 93 21.00 116.43 -54.34
N GLU A 94 20.68 117.36 -55.25
CA GLU A 94 19.51 118.25 -55.14
C GLU A 94 18.22 117.39 -55.07
N HIS A 95 18.02 116.44 -55.99
CA HIS A 95 16.90 115.49 -55.93
C HIS A 95 16.90 114.60 -54.68
N ALA A 96 18.06 114.13 -54.21
CA ALA A 96 18.14 113.35 -52.98
C ALA A 96 17.70 114.17 -51.75
N THR A 97 18.02 115.48 -51.69
CA THR A 97 17.57 116.36 -50.60
C THR A 97 16.06 116.62 -50.64
N GLU A 98 15.46 116.79 -51.83
CA GLU A 98 14.01 116.90 -51.99
C GLU A 98 13.29 115.62 -51.51
N GLN A 99 13.76 114.45 -51.96
CA GLN A 99 13.21 113.16 -51.54
C GLN A 99 13.38 112.89 -50.04
N ALA A 100 14.50 113.31 -49.44
CA ALA A 100 14.71 113.19 -48.01
C ALA A 100 13.70 114.05 -47.22
N ALA A 101 13.51 115.32 -47.62
CA ALA A 101 12.54 116.22 -46.99
C ALA A 101 11.09 115.69 -47.09
N GLU A 102 10.70 115.14 -48.24
CA GLU A 102 9.38 114.50 -48.41
C GLU A 102 9.23 113.26 -47.52
N ARG A 103 10.28 112.43 -47.41
CA ARG A 103 10.29 111.22 -46.58
C ARG A 103 10.27 111.51 -45.08
N ASP A 104 10.94 112.57 -44.62
CA ASP A 104 10.92 112.99 -43.22
C ASP A 104 9.54 113.53 -42.82
N LEU A 105 8.86 114.29 -43.70
CA LEU A 105 7.47 114.73 -43.51
C LEU A 105 6.52 113.53 -43.34
N LEU A 106 6.62 112.53 -44.22
CA LEU A 106 5.83 111.30 -44.13
C LEU A 106 6.16 110.47 -42.87
N ALA A 107 7.44 110.44 -42.46
CA ALA A 107 7.87 109.74 -41.25
C ALA A 107 7.33 110.40 -39.97
N GLU A 108 7.26 111.73 -39.92
CA GLU A 108 6.76 112.47 -38.77
C GLU A 108 5.22 112.37 -38.66
N GLU A 109 4.49 112.45 -39.78
CA GLU A 109 3.05 112.09 -39.80
C GLU A 109 2.83 110.66 -39.29
N ALA A 110 3.64 109.70 -39.74
CA ALA A 110 3.54 108.32 -39.30
C ALA A 110 3.85 108.15 -37.79
N ARG A 111 4.80 108.90 -37.24
CA ARG A 111 5.10 108.90 -35.79
C ARG A 111 3.97 109.50 -34.96
N ILE A 112 3.41 110.64 -35.36
CA ILE A 112 2.27 111.28 -34.69
C ILE A 112 1.06 110.31 -34.67
N ARG A 113 0.83 109.61 -35.79
CA ARG A 113 -0.22 108.59 -35.94
C ARG A 113 0.05 107.32 -35.12
N LEU A 114 1.31 106.89 -35.00
CA LEU A 114 1.73 105.78 -34.14
C LEU A 114 1.54 106.12 -32.65
N GLN A 115 1.84 107.35 -32.25
CA GLN A 115 1.72 107.79 -30.86
C GLN A 115 0.26 107.87 -30.41
N THR A 116 -0.62 108.48 -31.22
CA THR A 116 -2.07 108.50 -30.97
C THR A 116 -2.71 107.10 -30.96
N LEU A 117 -2.19 106.15 -31.76
CA LEU A 117 -2.61 104.74 -31.69
C LEU A 117 -2.07 103.99 -30.46
N ARG A 118 -0.87 104.32 -29.98
CA ARG A 118 -0.30 103.72 -28.75
C ARG A 118 -1.08 104.15 -27.51
N GLU A 119 -1.40 105.44 -27.39
CA GLU A 119 -2.16 106.01 -26.26
C GLU A 119 -3.61 105.48 -26.21
N SER A 120 -4.18 105.02 -27.33
CA SER A 120 -5.55 104.49 -27.41
C SER A 120 -5.68 102.95 -27.36
N VAL A 121 -4.61 102.18 -27.60
CA VAL A 121 -4.68 100.71 -27.75
C VAL A 121 -3.72 99.91 -26.86
N GLY A 122 -2.70 100.54 -26.24
CA GLY A 122 -1.63 99.84 -25.50
C GLY A 122 -2.11 98.81 -24.46
N ALA A 123 -3.07 99.18 -23.60
CA ALA A 123 -3.54 98.34 -22.49
C ALA A 123 -4.13 96.98 -22.92
N LYS A 124 -4.73 96.88 -24.13
CA LYS A 124 -5.34 95.63 -24.61
C LYS A 124 -4.32 94.62 -25.14
N VAL A 125 -3.14 95.08 -25.57
CA VAL A 125 -2.09 94.21 -26.12
C VAL A 125 -1.31 93.52 -25.00
N GLU A 126 -1.05 94.23 -23.90
CA GLU A 126 -0.37 93.67 -22.73
C GLU A 126 -1.24 92.63 -22.00
N GLU A 127 -2.56 92.87 -21.86
CA GLU A 127 -3.51 91.88 -21.33
C GLU A 127 -3.52 90.58 -22.16
N LEU A 128 -3.50 90.69 -23.50
CA LEU A 128 -3.45 89.54 -24.40
C LEU A 128 -2.12 88.77 -24.28
N GLN A 129 -0.98 89.46 -24.15
CA GLN A 129 0.31 88.80 -23.95
C GLN A 129 0.41 88.12 -22.57
N GLN A 130 -0.18 88.70 -21.52
CA GLN A 130 -0.28 88.07 -20.22
C GLN A 130 -1.10 86.78 -20.29
N ARG A 131 -2.31 86.83 -20.88
CA ARG A 131 -3.18 85.66 -21.06
C ARG A 131 -2.55 84.55 -21.91
N ILE A 132 -1.70 84.88 -22.89
CA ILE A 132 -0.93 83.89 -23.66
C ILE A 132 0.17 83.22 -22.81
N ARG A 133 0.83 83.96 -21.91
CA ARG A 133 1.81 83.39 -20.98
C ARG A 133 1.15 82.46 -19.97
N ASP A 134 0.07 82.94 -19.33
CA ASP A 134 -0.67 82.18 -18.33
C ASP A 134 -1.28 80.90 -18.94
N ALA A 135 -1.85 80.98 -20.16
CA ALA A 135 -2.34 79.82 -20.89
C ALA A 135 -1.23 78.82 -21.26
N ARG A 136 -0.04 79.29 -21.65
CA ARG A 136 1.11 78.40 -21.93
C ARG A 136 1.64 77.72 -20.67
N GLN A 137 1.65 78.42 -19.53
CA GLN A 137 2.01 77.83 -18.25
C GLN A 137 0.97 76.79 -17.80
N ALA A 138 -0.33 77.09 -17.93
CA ALA A 138 -1.42 76.17 -17.63
C ALA A 138 -1.40 74.92 -18.53
N VAL A 139 -1.09 75.06 -19.82
CA VAL A 139 -0.89 73.91 -20.73
C VAL A 139 0.33 73.10 -20.29
N SER A 140 1.45 73.74 -19.94
CA SER A 140 2.66 73.03 -19.48
C SER A 140 2.46 72.28 -18.16
N SER A 141 1.75 72.86 -17.19
CA SER A 141 1.40 72.17 -15.94
C SER A 141 0.41 71.04 -16.19
N ALA A 142 -0.63 71.26 -17.00
CA ALA A 142 -1.58 70.21 -17.38
C ALA A 142 -0.91 69.07 -18.14
N ASP A 143 0.08 69.33 -19.01
CA ASP A 143 0.85 68.29 -19.71
C ASP A 143 1.72 67.47 -18.74
N LEU A 144 2.29 68.11 -17.71
CA LEU A 144 3.06 67.43 -16.66
C LEU A 144 2.17 66.60 -15.74
N GLU A 145 1.01 67.14 -15.35
CA GLU A 145 -0.02 66.43 -14.58
C GLU A 145 -0.64 65.27 -15.38
N LEU A 146 -0.85 65.44 -16.69
CA LEU A 146 -1.31 64.38 -17.58
C LEU A 146 -0.25 63.28 -17.70
N LYS A 147 1.04 63.64 -17.85
CA LYS A 147 2.14 62.67 -17.89
C LYS A 147 2.28 61.91 -16.57
N SER A 148 2.25 62.59 -15.42
CA SER A 148 2.35 61.93 -14.11
C SER A 148 1.11 61.08 -13.80
N SER A 149 -0.09 61.54 -14.17
CA SER A 149 -1.33 60.77 -14.02
C SER A 149 -1.37 59.55 -14.95
N ASN A 150 -0.90 59.67 -16.19
CA ASN A 150 -0.78 58.54 -17.11
C ASN A 150 0.27 57.53 -16.64
N GLU A 151 1.40 57.97 -16.11
CA GLU A 151 2.42 57.07 -15.55
C GLU A 151 1.92 56.38 -14.27
N ALA A 152 1.19 57.10 -13.41
CA ALA A 152 0.51 56.51 -12.25
C ALA A 152 -0.58 55.51 -12.67
N LEU A 153 -1.36 55.82 -13.71
CA LEU A 153 -2.36 54.91 -14.29
C LEU A 153 -1.71 53.67 -14.91
N ARG A 154 -0.56 53.84 -15.59
CA ARG A 154 0.23 52.74 -16.17
C ARG A 154 0.77 51.82 -15.08
N LEU A 155 1.38 52.38 -14.03
CA LEU A 155 1.88 51.63 -12.86
C LEU A 155 0.75 50.96 -12.06
N ALA A 156 -0.40 51.62 -11.91
CA ALA A 156 -1.59 51.04 -11.29
C ALA A 156 -2.19 49.91 -12.16
N GLY A 157 -2.16 50.06 -13.49
CA GLY A 157 -2.55 49.03 -14.44
C GLY A 157 -1.62 47.81 -14.39
N GLU A 158 -0.30 48.02 -14.33
CA GLU A 158 0.68 46.94 -14.16
C GLU A 158 0.55 46.22 -12.81
N THR A 159 0.36 46.94 -11.71
CA THR A 159 0.19 46.32 -10.39
C THR A 159 -1.15 45.59 -10.30
N ARG A 160 -2.23 46.14 -10.88
CA ARG A 160 -3.52 45.46 -11.04
C ARG A 160 -3.39 44.17 -11.86
N ALA A 161 -2.80 44.23 -13.06
CA ALA A 161 -2.63 43.05 -13.91
C ALA A 161 -1.79 41.95 -13.24
N ARG A 162 -0.72 42.32 -12.52
CA ARG A 162 0.07 41.39 -11.71
C ARG A 162 -0.69 40.82 -10.51
N ALA A 163 -1.65 41.55 -9.96
CA ALA A 163 -2.52 41.07 -8.88
C ALA A 163 -3.61 40.14 -9.42
N GLU A 164 -4.28 40.51 -10.51
CA GLU A 164 -5.26 39.67 -11.23
C GLU A 164 -4.65 38.34 -11.64
N GLN A 165 -3.47 38.35 -12.28
CA GLN A 165 -2.75 37.12 -12.65
C GLN A 165 -2.38 36.24 -11.43
N LYS A 166 -2.10 36.85 -10.27
CA LYS A 166 -1.85 36.10 -9.02
C LYS A 166 -3.12 35.51 -8.44
N VAL A 167 -4.25 36.19 -8.56
CA VAL A 167 -5.57 35.67 -8.16
C VAL A 167 -5.96 34.50 -9.06
N GLU A 168 -5.88 34.66 -10.38
CA GLU A 168 -6.16 33.58 -11.35
C GLU A 168 -5.26 32.35 -11.11
N ALA A 169 -3.97 32.55 -10.87
CA ALA A 169 -3.05 31.45 -10.54
C ALA A 169 -3.38 30.78 -9.20
N ALA A 170 -3.77 31.56 -8.17
CA ALA A 170 -4.18 31.01 -6.87
C ALA A 170 -5.51 30.26 -6.95
N ASP A 171 -6.48 30.75 -7.72
CA ASP A 171 -7.78 30.11 -7.96
C ASP A 171 -7.65 28.83 -8.79
N ALA A 172 -6.73 28.81 -9.77
CA ALA A 172 -6.38 27.59 -10.51
C ALA A 172 -5.78 26.53 -9.59
N ILE A 173 -4.79 26.89 -8.76
CA ILE A 173 -4.19 25.98 -7.77
C ILE A 173 -5.24 25.53 -6.73
N LEU A 174 -6.11 26.43 -6.27
CA LEU A 174 -7.18 26.08 -5.34
C LEU A 174 -8.15 25.08 -5.97
N SER A 175 -8.55 25.29 -7.22
CA SER A 175 -9.43 24.40 -7.98
C SER A 175 -8.79 23.01 -8.18
N GLU A 176 -7.51 22.97 -8.57
CA GLU A 176 -6.73 21.73 -8.69
C GLU A 176 -6.67 20.96 -7.35
N ARG A 177 -6.39 21.67 -6.25
CA ARG A 177 -6.32 21.08 -4.90
C ARG A 177 -7.68 20.63 -4.38
N ILE A 178 -8.77 21.33 -4.73
CA ILE A 178 -10.13 20.91 -4.45
C ILE A 178 -10.44 19.62 -5.21
N ALA A 179 -10.18 19.57 -6.53
CA ALA A 179 -10.43 18.40 -7.37
C ALA A 179 -9.61 17.17 -6.94
N SER A 180 -8.30 17.35 -6.69
CA SER A 180 -7.43 16.27 -6.20
C SER A 180 -7.88 15.72 -4.84
N ARG A 181 -8.33 16.60 -3.93
CA ARG A 181 -8.89 16.17 -2.64
C ARG A 181 -10.24 15.48 -2.80
N GLN A 182 -11.11 15.97 -3.68
CA GLN A 182 -12.41 15.37 -3.98
C GLN A 182 -12.20 13.94 -4.50
N GLN A 183 -11.32 13.76 -5.49
CA GLN A 183 -10.96 12.46 -6.05
C GLN A 183 -10.35 11.52 -5.00
N ALA A 184 -9.50 12.02 -4.11
CA ALA A 184 -8.95 11.21 -3.01
C ALA A 184 -10.03 10.76 -2.01
N ILE A 185 -11.01 11.62 -1.69
CA ILE A 185 -12.15 11.27 -0.84
C ILE A 185 -13.06 10.25 -1.53
N GLU A 186 -13.36 10.43 -2.82
CA GLU A 186 -14.16 9.50 -3.62
C GLU A 186 -13.49 8.13 -3.75
N HIS A 187 -12.17 8.10 -3.97
CA HIS A 187 -11.39 6.85 -4.01
C HIS A 187 -11.34 6.15 -2.65
N TRP A 188 -11.20 6.91 -1.54
CA TRP A 188 -11.24 6.35 -0.18
C TRP A 188 -12.64 5.85 0.22
N GLN A 189 -13.70 6.55 -0.20
CA GLN A 189 -15.08 6.10 -0.06
C GLN A 189 -15.36 4.83 -0.89
N GLY A 190 -14.81 4.76 -2.12
CA GLY A 190 -14.85 3.55 -2.95
C GLY A 190 -14.13 2.36 -2.31
N PHE A 191 -12.95 2.58 -1.74
CA PHE A 191 -12.23 1.55 -0.99
C PHE A 191 -13.06 1.04 0.21
N ALA A 192 -13.67 1.93 0.97
CA ALA A 192 -14.54 1.56 2.08
C ALA A 192 -15.80 0.80 1.63
N ALA A 193 -16.35 1.10 0.43
CA ALA A 193 -17.49 0.39 -0.14
C ALA A 193 -17.19 -1.07 -0.51
N THR A 194 -15.92 -1.46 -0.68
CA THR A 194 -15.53 -2.87 -0.86
C THR A 194 -15.73 -3.72 0.39
N GLY A 195 -15.85 -3.10 1.57
CA GLY A 195 -15.90 -3.79 2.86
C GLY A 195 -14.54 -4.27 3.39
N LEU A 196 -13.46 -4.20 2.62
CA LEU A 196 -12.11 -4.61 3.06
C LEU A 196 -11.63 -3.79 4.28
N LEU A 197 -12.02 -2.51 4.34
CA LEU A 197 -11.68 -1.62 5.46
C LEU A 197 -12.32 -2.06 6.79
N GLU A 198 -13.52 -2.66 6.76
CA GLU A 198 -14.18 -3.21 7.97
C GLU A 198 -13.46 -4.45 8.49
N ILE A 199 -12.89 -5.27 7.60
CA ILE A 199 -12.13 -6.46 7.97
C ILE A 199 -10.79 -6.05 8.61
N ALA A 200 -10.14 -5.02 8.09
CA ALA A 200 -8.89 -4.48 8.64
C ALA A 200 -9.10 -3.69 9.95
N LEU A 201 -10.23 -3.01 10.11
CA LEU A 201 -10.53 -2.10 11.22
C LEU A 201 -11.96 -2.31 11.76
N PRO A 202 -12.26 -3.43 12.41
CA PRO A 202 -13.61 -3.75 12.88
C PRO A 202 -14.16 -2.75 13.93
N ASP A 203 -13.28 -2.07 14.68
CA ASP A 203 -13.65 -1.06 15.68
C ASP A 203 -13.78 0.37 15.11
N ALA A 204 -13.65 0.56 13.79
CA ALA A 204 -13.72 1.88 13.16
C ALA A 204 -15.15 2.24 12.73
N GLU A 205 -15.67 3.35 13.25
CA GLU A 205 -16.94 3.92 12.79
C GLU A 205 -16.79 4.49 11.38
N LEU A 206 -17.46 3.88 10.41
CA LEU A 206 -17.45 4.31 9.01
C LEU A 206 -18.53 5.39 8.76
N PRO A 207 -18.20 6.49 8.07
CA PRO A 207 -19.21 7.47 7.67
C PRO A 207 -20.23 6.86 6.69
N PRO A 208 -21.51 7.29 6.73
CA PRO A 208 -22.56 6.72 5.88
C PRO A 208 -22.20 6.79 4.39
N GLN A 209 -22.19 5.63 3.71
CA GLN A 209 -21.83 5.56 2.28
C GLN A 209 -22.94 6.07 1.33
N ALA A 210 -24.15 6.31 1.84
CA ALA A 210 -25.31 6.77 1.07
C ALA A 210 -25.18 8.22 0.54
N ALA A 211 -24.20 8.98 1.00
CA ALA A 211 -23.88 10.33 0.53
C ALA A 211 -22.37 10.47 0.29
N PRO A 212 -21.93 11.41 -0.58
CA PRO A 212 -20.51 11.73 -0.71
C PRO A 212 -19.92 12.18 0.62
N TRP A 213 -18.77 11.63 0.99
CA TRP A 213 -18.11 11.98 2.25
C TRP A 213 -17.62 13.43 2.25
N THR A 214 -17.80 14.12 3.38
CA THR A 214 -17.21 15.45 3.60
C THR A 214 -15.76 15.32 4.08
N ILE A 215 -15.03 16.45 4.09
CA ILE A 215 -13.58 16.47 4.36
C ILE A 215 -13.26 15.94 5.77
N GLU A 216 -14.02 16.33 6.80
CA GLU A 216 -13.74 15.97 8.20
C GLU A 216 -13.88 14.46 8.48
N PRO A 217 -14.99 13.77 8.14
CA PRO A 217 -15.12 12.33 8.34
C PRO A 217 -14.07 11.53 7.54
N ALA A 218 -13.81 11.90 6.29
CA ALA A 218 -12.82 11.21 5.46
C ALA A 218 -11.41 11.33 6.05
N LEU A 219 -11.01 12.52 6.50
CA LEU A 219 -9.71 12.78 7.11
C LEU A 219 -9.57 12.09 8.49
N ALA A 220 -10.63 12.09 9.29
CA ALA A 220 -10.64 11.42 10.60
C ALA A 220 -10.47 9.90 10.45
N LEU A 221 -11.20 9.28 9.50
CA LEU A 221 -11.08 7.87 9.18
C LEU A 221 -9.68 7.53 8.63
N ALA A 222 -9.17 8.33 7.67
CA ALA A 222 -7.84 8.11 7.09
C ALA A 222 -6.72 8.15 8.15
N ARG A 223 -6.73 9.14 9.05
CA ARG A 223 -5.76 9.23 10.16
C ARG A 223 -5.88 8.06 11.14
N ARG A 224 -7.10 7.59 11.42
CA ARG A 224 -7.33 6.43 12.30
C ARG A 224 -6.84 5.13 11.65
N ALA A 225 -7.03 4.98 10.34
CA ALA A 225 -6.50 3.86 9.57
C ALA A 225 -4.97 3.88 9.55
N GLU A 226 -4.34 5.03 9.24
CA GLU A 226 -2.89 5.21 9.28
C GLU A 226 -2.29 4.86 10.65
N GLN A 227 -2.91 5.32 11.76
CA GLN A 227 -2.47 4.99 13.11
C GLN A 227 -2.59 3.50 13.45
N ALA A 228 -3.70 2.86 13.07
CA ALA A 228 -3.95 1.45 13.37
C ALA A 228 -3.09 0.49 12.51
N LEU A 229 -2.79 0.89 11.28
CA LEU A 229 -2.00 0.09 10.32
C LEU A 229 -0.51 0.43 10.32
N LEU A 230 -0.04 1.32 11.21
CA LEU A 230 1.34 1.84 11.26
C LEU A 230 2.45 0.77 11.43
N GLN A 231 2.10 -0.44 11.87
CA GLN A 231 3.02 -1.58 12.01
C GLN A 231 2.91 -2.60 10.86
N VAL A 232 1.97 -2.41 9.92
CA VAL A 232 1.81 -3.24 8.73
C VAL A 232 2.80 -2.76 7.67
N LYS A 233 3.54 -3.69 7.07
CA LYS A 233 4.45 -3.38 5.97
C LYS A 233 3.68 -3.18 4.67
N ASP A 234 3.98 -2.09 3.98
CA ASP A 234 3.44 -1.67 2.70
C ASP A 234 4.46 -1.82 1.54
N ASP A 235 5.52 -2.61 1.73
CA ASP A 235 6.52 -2.90 0.71
C ASP A 235 5.97 -3.80 -0.44
N ASP A 236 6.52 -3.64 -1.65
CA ASP A 236 6.12 -4.42 -2.84
C ASP A 236 6.22 -5.93 -2.61
N ASP A 237 7.19 -6.36 -1.78
CA ASP A 237 7.37 -7.76 -1.38
C ASP A 237 6.26 -8.27 -0.44
N ALA A 238 5.72 -7.44 0.45
CA ALA A 238 4.52 -7.76 1.22
C ALA A 238 3.29 -7.80 0.34
N TRP A 239 3.11 -6.83 -0.55
CA TRP A 239 1.97 -6.79 -1.48
C TRP A 239 1.90 -8.05 -2.35
N ASN A 240 3.02 -8.41 -3.00
CA ASN A 240 3.09 -9.61 -3.84
C ASN A 240 2.86 -10.91 -3.05
N ARG A 241 3.35 -11.00 -1.80
CA ARG A 241 3.07 -12.17 -0.94
C ARG A 241 1.59 -12.27 -0.56
N VAL A 242 0.96 -11.15 -0.18
CA VAL A 242 -0.47 -11.13 0.19
C VAL A 242 -1.35 -11.47 -1.02
N GLN A 243 -1.08 -10.91 -2.21
CA GLN A 243 -1.82 -11.25 -3.44
C GLN A 243 -1.73 -12.75 -3.79
N ASN A 244 -0.54 -13.35 -3.67
CA ASN A 244 -0.35 -14.79 -3.88
C ASN A 244 -1.09 -15.62 -2.83
N GLN A 245 -1.07 -15.22 -1.55
CA GLN A 245 -1.79 -15.92 -0.49
C GLN A 245 -3.30 -15.86 -0.70
N VAL A 246 -3.87 -14.67 -0.94
CA VAL A 246 -5.31 -14.48 -1.20
C VAL A 246 -5.78 -15.29 -2.41
N SER A 247 -4.93 -15.46 -3.43
CA SER A 247 -5.23 -16.31 -4.60
C SER A 247 -5.27 -17.81 -4.26
N GLN A 248 -4.40 -18.26 -3.35
CA GLN A 248 -4.42 -19.64 -2.83
C GLN A 248 -5.64 -19.87 -1.93
N ASP A 249 -5.89 -18.97 -0.98
CA ASP A 249 -7.02 -19.02 -0.05
C ASP A 249 -8.36 -19.01 -0.81
N TYR A 250 -8.48 -18.20 -1.87
CA TYR A 250 -9.66 -18.21 -2.76
C TYR A 250 -9.86 -19.56 -3.47
N THR A 251 -8.76 -20.20 -3.88
CA THR A 251 -8.82 -21.52 -4.54
C THR A 251 -9.25 -22.61 -3.55
N GLU A 252 -8.73 -22.58 -2.32
CA GLU A 252 -9.13 -23.48 -1.24
C GLU A 252 -10.60 -23.28 -0.86
N LEU A 253 -11.01 -22.03 -0.60
CA LEU A 253 -12.40 -21.64 -0.33
C LEU A 253 -13.34 -22.09 -1.46
N GLY A 254 -12.95 -21.89 -2.71
CA GLY A 254 -13.72 -22.32 -3.88
C GLY A 254 -13.92 -23.84 -3.92
N SER A 255 -12.88 -24.61 -3.58
CA SER A 255 -12.95 -26.08 -3.52
C SER A 255 -13.86 -26.58 -2.39
N ALA A 256 -13.77 -25.98 -1.20
CA ALA A 256 -14.57 -26.34 -0.04
C ALA A 256 -16.06 -25.99 -0.23
N LEU A 257 -16.35 -24.82 -0.81
CA LEU A 257 -17.73 -24.40 -1.12
C LEU A 257 -18.35 -25.23 -2.24
N ALA A 258 -17.57 -25.63 -3.26
CA ALA A 258 -18.06 -26.47 -4.35
C ALA A 258 -18.55 -27.84 -3.84
N ALA A 259 -17.85 -28.44 -2.86
CA ALA A 259 -18.31 -29.66 -2.19
C ALA A 259 -19.65 -29.49 -1.44
N LEU A 260 -19.98 -28.25 -1.03
CA LEU A 260 -21.24 -27.88 -0.37
C LEU A 260 -22.29 -27.29 -1.34
N SER A 261 -22.06 -27.37 -2.66
CA SER A 261 -22.92 -26.76 -3.70
C SER A 261 -23.06 -25.23 -3.60
N HIS A 262 -22.11 -24.56 -2.94
CA HIS A 262 -21.97 -23.11 -2.91
C HIS A 262 -20.89 -22.63 -3.89
N ARG A 263 -20.92 -21.34 -4.25
CA ARG A 263 -19.97 -20.76 -5.21
C ARG A 263 -19.35 -19.48 -4.66
N ALA A 264 -18.02 -19.44 -4.62
CA ALA A 264 -17.27 -18.20 -4.48
C ALA A 264 -17.23 -17.45 -5.83
N GLN A 265 -17.28 -16.13 -5.76
CA GLN A 265 -17.04 -15.20 -6.86
C GLN A 265 -15.90 -14.27 -6.45
N ALA A 266 -14.98 -14.02 -7.38
CA ALA A 266 -13.94 -13.01 -7.21
C ALA A 266 -14.07 -11.97 -8.32
N GLU A 267 -14.01 -10.71 -7.94
CA GLU A 267 -14.06 -9.56 -8.84
C GLU A 267 -12.80 -8.72 -8.63
N THR A 268 -12.08 -8.44 -9.72
CA THR A 268 -10.89 -7.59 -9.68
C THR A 268 -11.32 -6.13 -9.82
N SER A 269 -11.04 -5.34 -8.79
CA SER A 269 -11.33 -3.90 -8.74
C SER A 269 -10.04 -3.08 -8.71
N ASP A 270 -10.16 -1.76 -8.83
CA ASP A 270 -9.07 -0.80 -8.59
C ASP A 270 -8.45 -0.92 -7.18
N PHE A 271 -9.18 -1.56 -6.25
CA PHE A 271 -8.78 -1.79 -4.86
C PHE A 271 -8.22 -3.19 -4.60
N GLY A 272 -8.04 -4.00 -5.64
CA GLY A 272 -7.60 -5.40 -5.55
C GLY A 272 -8.73 -6.41 -5.73
N LEU A 273 -8.47 -7.65 -5.29
CA LEU A 273 -9.39 -8.78 -5.45
C LEU A 273 -10.46 -8.78 -4.35
N ILE A 274 -11.72 -8.59 -4.74
CA ILE A 274 -12.88 -8.65 -3.84
C ILE A 274 -13.50 -10.04 -3.97
N VAL A 275 -13.59 -10.77 -2.87
CA VAL A 275 -14.19 -12.11 -2.82
C VAL A 275 -15.56 -12.06 -2.14
N SER A 276 -16.57 -12.63 -2.79
CA SER A 276 -17.91 -12.83 -2.22
C SER A 276 -18.36 -14.29 -2.38
N ILE A 277 -19.29 -14.72 -1.54
CA ILE A 277 -19.85 -16.07 -1.55
C ILE A 277 -21.33 -15.96 -1.90
N VAL A 278 -21.77 -16.69 -2.93
CA VAL A 278 -23.19 -16.74 -3.30
C VAL A 278 -23.93 -17.64 -2.32
N TYR A 279 -24.59 -17.02 -1.34
CA TYR A 279 -25.40 -17.68 -0.34
C TYR A 279 -26.86 -17.24 -0.49
N GLN A 280 -27.80 -18.19 -0.59
CA GLN A 280 -29.23 -17.91 -0.80
C GLN A 280 -29.53 -16.95 -1.98
N ASN A 281 -28.82 -17.13 -3.11
CA ASN A 281 -28.87 -16.26 -4.29
C ASN A 281 -28.48 -14.78 -4.05
N ARG A 282 -27.71 -14.48 -3.00
CA ARG A 282 -27.10 -13.16 -2.78
C ARG A 282 -25.59 -13.27 -2.62
N PRO A 283 -24.79 -12.33 -3.18
CA PRO A 283 -23.38 -12.24 -2.83
C PRO A 283 -23.28 -11.70 -1.40
N GLU A 284 -22.72 -12.51 -0.51
CA GLU A 284 -22.46 -12.17 0.89
C GLU A 284 -20.93 -12.16 1.10
N ARG A 285 -20.43 -11.29 1.97
CA ARG A 285 -19.01 -11.26 2.31
C ARG A 285 -18.61 -12.47 3.18
N PRO A 286 -17.40 -13.04 3.04
CA PRO A 286 -16.97 -14.20 3.82
C PRO A 286 -17.00 -13.99 5.34
N ASP A 287 -16.63 -12.82 5.84
CA ASP A 287 -16.60 -12.47 7.27
C ASP A 287 -18.01 -12.32 7.87
N GLN A 288 -18.91 -11.65 7.14
CA GLN A 288 -20.30 -11.48 7.54
C GLN A 288 -21.05 -12.82 7.47
N LEU A 289 -20.83 -13.61 6.41
CA LEU A 289 -21.39 -14.96 6.29
C LEU A 289 -20.87 -15.88 7.39
N GLY A 290 -19.58 -15.84 7.73
CA GLY A 290 -19.01 -16.60 8.83
C GLY A 290 -19.66 -16.26 10.18
N THR A 291 -19.83 -14.96 10.46
CA THR A 291 -20.51 -14.47 11.68
C THR A 291 -21.97 -14.90 11.74
N ARG A 292 -22.69 -14.83 10.61
CA ARG A 292 -24.09 -15.21 10.48
C ARG A 292 -24.30 -16.72 10.58
N LEU A 293 -23.41 -17.53 10.01
CA LEU A 293 -23.43 -18.98 10.16
C LEU A 293 -23.09 -19.38 11.60
N ALA A 294 -22.15 -18.70 12.26
CA ALA A 294 -21.84 -18.95 13.66
C ALA A 294 -23.04 -18.67 14.58
N SER A 295 -23.76 -17.55 14.38
CA SER A 295 -24.97 -17.24 15.15
C SER A 295 -26.14 -18.18 14.83
N GLU A 296 -26.32 -18.55 13.55
CA GLU A 296 -27.32 -19.55 13.14
C GLU A 296 -27.01 -20.95 13.71
N ILE A 297 -25.74 -21.36 13.75
CA ILE A 297 -25.30 -22.61 14.40
C ILE A 297 -25.55 -22.56 15.91
N ALA A 298 -25.26 -21.43 16.57
CA ALA A 298 -25.54 -21.26 18.00
C ALA A 298 -27.05 -21.36 18.30
N GLN A 299 -27.88 -20.64 17.55
CA GLN A 299 -29.33 -20.68 17.68
C GLN A 299 -29.91 -22.07 17.38
N ARG A 300 -29.46 -22.73 16.32
CA ARG A 300 -29.88 -24.11 15.99
C ARG A 300 -29.43 -25.10 17.06
N ARG A 301 -28.24 -24.95 17.66
CA ARG A 301 -27.77 -25.78 18.79
C ARG A 301 -28.63 -25.56 20.03
N GLU A 302 -29.01 -24.32 20.34
CA GLU A 302 -29.91 -24.01 21.46
C GLU A 302 -31.30 -24.65 21.25
N LEU A 303 -31.88 -24.48 20.06
CA LEU A 303 -33.16 -25.10 19.68
C LEU A 303 -33.11 -26.63 19.69
N LEU A 304 -32.04 -27.24 19.18
CA LEU A 304 -31.82 -28.68 19.25
C LEU A 304 -31.69 -29.14 20.70
N THR A 305 -30.93 -28.44 21.53
CA THR A 305 -30.77 -28.78 22.96
C THR A 305 -32.11 -28.69 23.70
N ALA A 306 -32.92 -27.67 23.40
CA ALA A 306 -34.27 -27.51 23.97
C ALA A 306 -35.24 -28.62 23.51
N GLY A 307 -35.27 -28.94 22.21
CA GLY A 307 -36.12 -29.99 21.66
C GLY A 307 -35.71 -31.41 22.08
N GLU A 308 -34.40 -31.70 22.12
CA GLU A 308 -33.86 -32.94 22.69
C GLU A 308 -34.25 -33.08 24.16
N ARG A 309 -34.15 -32.00 24.93
CA ARG A 309 -34.54 -31.95 26.33
C ARG A 309 -36.03 -32.21 26.51
N GLU A 310 -36.89 -31.60 25.70
CA GLU A 310 -38.34 -31.83 25.70
C GLU A 310 -38.71 -33.29 25.39
N VAL A 311 -38.07 -33.89 24.36
CA VAL A 311 -38.29 -35.30 23.98
C VAL A 311 -37.77 -36.28 25.04
N LEU A 312 -36.61 -35.99 25.65
CA LEU A 312 -36.07 -36.76 26.77
C LEU A 312 -36.98 -36.67 28.00
N GLU A 313 -37.32 -35.46 28.46
CA GLU A 313 -38.09 -35.22 29.69
C GLU A 313 -39.53 -35.76 29.60
N ASN A 314 -40.21 -35.59 28.46
CA ASN A 314 -41.64 -35.89 28.36
C ASN A 314 -41.98 -37.31 27.86
N HIS A 315 -41.16 -37.93 27.01
CA HIS A 315 -41.53 -39.20 26.36
C HIS A 315 -40.57 -40.35 26.69
N LEU A 316 -39.27 -40.17 26.44
CA LEU A 316 -38.30 -41.28 26.53
C LEU A 316 -37.88 -41.62 27.97
N GLN A 317 -37.86 -40.66 28.89
CA GLN A 317 -37.38 -40.88 30.27
C GLN A 317 -38.19 -41.96 31.01
N ALA A 318 -39.51 -42.03 30.83
CA ALA A 318 -40.35 -43.04 31.49
C ALA A 318 -40.08 -44.46 30.95
N GLU A 319 -39.98 -44.61 29.63
CA GLU A 319 -39.74 -45.91 28.99
C GLU A 319 -38.31 -46.41 29.23
N ILE A 320 -37.31 -45.53 29.07
CA ILE A 320 -35.89 -45.85 29.33
C ILE A 320 -35.71 -46.22 30.81
N ALA A 321 -36.28 -45.45 31.73
CA ALA A 321 -36.19 -45.76 33.15
C ALA A 321 -36.90 -47.08 33.52
N SER A 322 -38.03 -47.41 32.87
CA SER A 322 -38.72 -48.69 33.03
C SER A 322 -37.90 -49.87 32.51
N ALA A 323 -37.32 -49.74 31.31
CA ALA A 323 -36.44 -50.75 30.73
C ALA A 323 -35.19 -51.00 31.60
N ILE A 324 -34.56 -49.93 32.09
CA ILE A 324 -33.40 -50.00 32.98
C ILE A 324 -33.81 -50.56 34.35
N HIS A 325 -34.96 -50.18 34.92
CA HIS A 325 -35.50 -50.79 36.14
C HIS A 325 -35.61 -52.32 35.99
N LYS A 326 -36.22 -52.78 34.90
CA LYS A 326 -36.38 -54.21 34.61
C LYS A 326 -35.02 -54.91 34.53
N LEU A 327 -34.09 -54.38 33.73
CA LEU A 327 -32.74 -54.96 33.59
C LEU A 327 -31.97 -55.00 34.92
N LEU A 328 -32.08 -53.96 35.74
CA LEU A 328 -31.44 -53.93 37.08
C LEU A 328 -32.06 -54.96 38.02
N ARG A 329 -33.39 -55.12 37.99
CA ARG A 329 -34.13 -56.08 38.81
C ARG A 329 -33.83 -57.52 38.38
N ASP A 330 -33.81 -57.80 37.08
CA ASP A 330 -33.47 -59.10 36.52
C ASP A 330 -32.02 -59.49 36.91
N ALA A 331 -31.07 -58.55 36.84
CA ALA A 331 -29.69 -58.75 37.30
C ALA A 331 -29.58 -59.00 38.81
N GLU A 332 -30.36 -58.31 39.64
CA GLU A 332 -30.38 -58.56 41.09
C GLU A 332 -31.00 -59.93 41.43
N GLN A 333 -32.05 -60.34 40.72
CA GLN A 333 -32.63 -61.67 40.84
C GLN A 333 -31.65 -62.78 40.44
N GLN A 334 -30.88 -62.58 39.37
CA GLN A 334 -29.79 -63.48 39.00
C GLN A 334 -28.74 -63.58 40.12
N VAL A 335 -28.28 -62.45 40.68
CA VAL A 335 -27.32 -62.45 41.80
C VAL A 335 -27.87 -63.16 43.04
N LEU A 336 -29.16 -63.00 43.35
CA LEU A 336 -29.81 -63.75 44.43
C LEU A 336 -29.88 -65.25 44.14
N ALA A 337 -30.19 -65.66 42.91
CA ALA A 337 -30.24 -67.06 42.51
C ALA A 337 -28.84 -67.71 42.52
N ILE A 338 -27.79 -67.00 42.13
CA ILE A 338 -26.38 -67.44 42.24
C ILE A 338 -26.00 -67.61 43.72
N ASN A 339 -26.34 -66.64 44.56
CA ASN A 339 -26.07 -66.72 46.01
C ASN A 339 -26.87 -67.83 46.69
N ALA A 340 -28.07 -68.17 46.21
CA ALA A 340 -28.83 -69.32 46.70
C ALA A 340 -28.13 -70.64 46.35
N GLU A 341 -27.57 -70.77 45.14
CA GLU A 341 -26.74 -71.92 44.76
C GLU A 341 -25.47 -72.03 45.61
N LEU A 342 -24.75 -70.91 45.83
CA LEU A 342 -23.60 -70.83 46.74
C LEU A 342 -23.94 -71.17 48.20
N ALA A 343 -25.17 -70.89 48.65
CA ALA A 343 -25.61 -71.15 50.02
C ALA A 343 -26.03 -72.61 50.25
N LYS A 344 -26.59 -73.29 49.24
CA LYS A 344 -26.97 -74.71 49.29
C LYS A 344 -25.77 -75.65 49.44
N ARG A 345 -24.64 -75.25 48.84
CA ARG A 345 -23.46 -76.11 48.59
C ARG A 345 -22.22 -75.47 49.23
N PRO A 346 -22.04 -75.60 50.57
CA PRO A 346 -20.83 -75.15 51.23
C PRO A 346 -19.66 -76.01 50.77
N THR A 347 -18.57 -75.37 50.31
CA THR A 347 -17.37 -76.10 49.88
C THR A 347 -16.87 -77.04 50.98
N SER A 348 -16.27 -78.16 50.60
CA SER A 348 -15.78 -79.20 51.51
C SER A 348 -14.71 -78.71 52.53
N THR A 349 -14.14 -77.52 52.32
CA THR A 349 -13.25 -76.82 53.25
C THR A 349 -13.96 -75.96 54.31
N GLY A 350 -15.29 -75.86 54.28
CA GLY A 350 -16.10 -75.05 55.19
C GLY A 350 -16.16 -73.54 54.85
N VAL A 351 -15.39 -73.08 53.86
CA VAL A 351 -15.43 -71.69 53.37
C VAL A 351 -16.72 -71.48 52.57
N ARG A 352 -17.37 -70.32 52.78
CA ARG A 352 -18.54 -69.89 51.99
C ARG A 352 -18.19 -68.67 51.17
N PHE A 353 -18.72 -68.59 49.96
CA PHE A 353 -18.56 -67.44 49.09
C PHE A 353 -19.92 -66.74 48.88
N ARG A 354 -19.88 -65.42 48.66
CA ARG A 354 -21.03 -64.66 48.15
C ARG A 354 -20.61 -63.72 47.05
N LEU A 355 -21.47 -63.58 46.06
CA LEU A 355 -21.36 -62.61 44.98
C LEU A 355 -22.11 -61.33 45.37
N LEU A 356 -21.41 -60.21 45.37
CA LEU A 356 -21.99 -58.88 45.55
C LEU A 356 -22.00 -58.13 44.22
N TRP A 357 -23.05 -57.35 44.00
CA TRP A 357 -23.23 -56.51 42.82
C TRP A 357 -23.38 -55.05 43.25
N GLU A 358 -22.26 -54.34 43.25
CA GLU A 358 -22.08 -53.01 43.82
C GLU A 358 -22.04 -51.95 42.72
N THR A 359 -22.48 -50.72 43.01
CA THR A 359 -22.26 -49.57 42.12
C THR A 359 -20.78 -49.21 42.08
N LEU A 360 -20.28 -48.70 40.95
CA LEU A 360 -18.97 -48.03 40.92
C LEU A 360 -18.99 -46.80 41.87
N PRO A 361 -17.82 -46.33 42.37
CA PRO A 361 -17.74 -44.99 42.94
C PRO A 361 -18.11 -43.94 41.89
N GLU A 362 -18.75 -42.87 42.33
CA GLU A 362 -19.10 -41.71 41.48
C GLU A 362 -17.85 -40.88 41.12
N SER A 363 -16.80 -40.95 41.95
CA SER A 363 -15.52 -40.28 41.71
C SER A 363 -14.60 -41.15 40.84
N GLY A 364 -14.37 -40.71 39.60
CA GLY A 364 -13.37 -41.28 38.69
C GLY A 364 -13.80 -41.21 37.23
N ASP A 365 -12.82 -41.24 36.32
CA ASP A 365 -13.13 -41.39 34.90
C ASP A 365 -13.76 -42.78 34.65
N GLY A 366 -14.94 -42.81 34.01
CA GLY A 366 -15.75 -44.02 33.87
C GLY A 366 -16.50 -44.46 35.14
N GLY A 367 -16.56 -43.62 36.19
CA GLY A 367 -17.33 -43.88 37.42
C GLY A 367 -18.83 -44.06 37.20
N ALA A 368 -19.58 -44.38 38.27
CA ALA A 368 -21.04 -44.46 38.21
C ALA A 368 -21.67 -43.09 37.92
N PRO A 369 -22.86 -43.02 37.27
CA PRO A 369 -23.68 -41.81 37.26
C PRO A 369 -23.89 -41.25 38.67
N VAL A 370 -23.80 -39.92 38.80
CA VAL A 370 -24.04 -39.22 40.06
C VAL A 370 -25.47 -39.47 40.51
N GLY A 371 -25.65 -39.82 41.79
CA GLY A 371 -26.96 -40.15 42.34
C GLY A 371 -27.47 -41.56 41.97
N LEU A 372 -26.69 -42.38 41.25
CA LEU A 372 -27.09 -43.75 40.90
C LEU A 372 -27.51 -44.56 42.12
N LYS A 373 -26.86 -44.38 43.28
CA LYS A 373 -27.21 -45.13 44.50
C LYS A 373 -28.64 -44.80 44.99
N ALA A 374 -29.02 -43.51 44.96
CA ALA A 374 -30.36 -43.07 45.32
C ALA A 374 -31.40 -43.48 44.27
N ALA A 375 -31.05 -43.35 42.99
CA ALA A 375 -31.88 -43.85 41.89
C ALA A 375 -32.10 -45.37 42.02
N ARG A 376 -31.05 -46.18 42.15
CA ARG A 376 -31.12 -47.64 42.34
C ARG A 376 -32.01 -48.04 43.52
N GLN A 377 -31.96 -47.33 44.64
CA GLN A 377 -32.85 -47.60 45.78
C GLN A 377 -34.33 -47.31 45.47
N ARG A 378 -34.64 -46.24 44.72
CA ARG A 378 -36.01 -45.94 44.27
C ARG A 378 -36.49 -46.90 43.18
N LEU A 379 -35.60 -47.23 42.25
CA LEU A 379 -35.81 -48.19 41.17
C LEU A 379 -36.16 -49.57 41.74
N LEU A 380 -35.29 -50.20 42.53
CA LEU A 380 -35.45 -51.61 42.90
C LEU A 380 -36.62 -51.90 43.86
N ASN A 381 -36.99 -50.93 44.70
CA ASN A 381 -38.02 -51.12 45.73
C ASN A 381 -39.46 -50.89 45.25
N THR A 382 -39.67 -50.24 44.10
CA THR A 382 -41.00 -49.78 43.65
C THR A 382 -41.25 -50.20 42.21
N SER A 383 -42.38 -50.86 41.93
CA SER A 383 -42.80 -51.13 40.54
C SER A 383 -43.02 -49.81 39.77
N THR A 384 -42.68 -49.81 38.49
CA THR A 384 -42.75 -48.64 37.58
C THR A 384 -44.11 -47.92 37.62
N ASP A 385 -45.18 -48.69 37.76
CA ASP A 385 -46.57 -48.21 37.75
C ASP A 385 -46.93 -47.44 39.05
N LEU A 386 -46.13 -47.61 40.11
CA LEU A 386 -46.30 -46.96 41.42
C LEU A 386 -45.32 -45.81 41.65
N TRP A 387 -44.50 -45.42 40.68
CA TRP A 387 -43.53 -44.34 40.85
C TRP A 387 -44.21 -42.98 41.02
N SER A 388 -43.74 -42.21 41.99
CA SER A 388 -44.12 -40.81 42.13
C SER A 388 -43.51 -39.95 41.02
N ALA A 389 -44.03 -38.73 40.85
CA ALA A 389 -43.39 -37.75 39.96
C ALA A 389 -41.95 -37.41 40.40
N GLU A 390 -41.66 -37.47 41.72
CA GLU A 390 -40.33 -37.24 42.25
C GLU A 390 -39.36 -38.38 41.89
N ASP A 391 -39.80 -39.64 41.94
CA ASP A 391 -38.97 -40.79 41.56
C ASP A 391 -38.61 -40.75 40.07
N ARG A 392 -39.59 -40.40 39.21
CA ARG A 392 -39.33 -40.17 37.78
C ARG A 392 -38.30 -39.06 37.57
N ARG A 393 -38.39 -37.95 38.31
CA ARG A 393 -37.44 -36.82 38.22
C ARG A 393 -36.03 -37.25 38.62
N VAL A 394 -35.86 -37.93 39.76
CA VAL A 394 -34.54 -38.36 40.26
C VAL A 394 -33.85 -39.33 39.30
N VAL A 395 -34.60 -40.27 38.70
CA VAL A 395 -34.03 -41.17 37.68
C VAL A 395 -33.71 -40.41 36.39
N GLY A 396 -34.56 -39.48 35.98
CA GLY A 396 -34.34 -38.62 34.82
C GLY A 396 -33.07 -37.78 34.91
N GLU A 397 -32.90 -37.05 36.01
CA GLU A 397 -31.73 -36.20 36.26
C GLU A 397 -30.43 -37.01 36.21
N MET A 398 -30.43 -38.22 36.79
CA MET A 398 -29.28 -39.15 36.73
C MET A 398 -28.97 -39.61 35.29
N LEU A 399 -29.99 -39.95 34.50
CA LEU A 399 -29.82 -40.35 33.09
C LEU A 399 -29.36 -39.19 32.20
N GLN A 400 -29.97 -38.00 32.34
CA GLN A 400 -29.58 -36.78 31.63
C GLN A 400 -28.13 -36.41 31.93
N GLN A 401 -27.73 -36.39 33.21
CA GLN A 401 -26.35 -36.12 33.61
C GLN A 401 -25.37 -37.13 33.00
N ARG A 402 -25.75 -38.42 32.90
CA ARG A 402 -24.89 -39.42 32.27
C ARG A 402 -24.78 -39.24 30.75
N ILE A 403 -25.88 -38.95 30.07
CA ILE A 403 -25.88 -38.70 28.62
C ILE A 403 -25.03 -37.45 28.30
N ALA A 404 -25.19 -36.36 29.06
CA ALA A 404 -24.37 -35.16 28.93
C ALA A 404 -22.88 -35.47 29.15
N ALA A 405 -22.53 -36.24 30.19
CA ALA A 405 -21.14 -36.58 30.49
C ALA A 405 -20.45 -37.45 29.42
N GLU A 406 -21.17 -38.36 28.75
CA GLU A 406 -20.60 -39.13 27.61
C GLU A 406 -20.56 -38.28 26.33
N ARG A 407 -21.53 -37.38 26.10
CA ARG A 407 -21.48 -36.40 24.98
C ARG A 407 -20.25 -35.51 25.05
N SER A 408 -20.00 -34.86 26.20
CA SER A 408 -18.83 -33.99 26.38
C SER A 408 -17.48 -34.72 26.23
N ARG A 409 -17.45 -36.05 26.36
CA ARG A 409 -16.26 -36.87 26.06
C ARG A 409 -16.13 -37.15 24.57
N ALA A 410 -17.23 -37.53 23.91
CA ALA A 410 -17.26 -37.75 22.47
C ALA A 410 -16.87 -36.49 21.67
N ASP A 411 -17.30 -35.31 22.13
CA ASP A 411 -16.92 -34.01 21.56
C ASP A 411 -15.41 -33.72 21.72
N ALA A 412 -14.80 -34.15 22.83
CA ALA A 412 -13.37 -33.98 23.08
C ALA A 412 -12.49 -34.97 22.28
N ASP A 413 -12.95 -36.22 22.13
CA ASP A 413 -12.26 -37.29 21.41
C ASP A 413 -12.57 -37.30 19.89
N GLN A 414 -13.35 -36.34 19.37
CA GLN A 414 -13.81 -36.26 17.97
C GLN A 414 -14.49 -37.55 17.46
N GLY A 415 -15.20 -38.29 18.33
CA GLY A 415 -15.54 -39.69 18.06
C GLY A 415 -16.90 -40.16 18.58
N GLY A 416 -17.65 -40.82 17.70
CA GLY A 416 -18.83 -41.63 18.04
C GLY A 416 -20.15 -41.00 17.62
N SER A 417 -20.99 -41.81 16.97
CA SER A 417 -22.38 -41.46 16.64
C SER A 417 -23.23 -41.28 17.91
N LEU A 418 -24.31 -40.50 17.82
CA LEU A 418 -25.26 -40.33 18.93
C LEU A 418 -25.80 -41.68 19.45
N HIS A 419 -25.95 -42.68 18.56
CA HIS A 419 -26.36 -44.02 18.93
C HIS A 419 -25.34 -44.70 19.85
N GLU A 420 -24.04 -44.65 19.52
CA GLU A 420 -22.96 -45.21 20.34
C GLU A 420 -22.83 -44.47 21.68
N GLN A 421 -22.97 -43.14 21.67
CA GLN A 421 -22.98 -42.32 22.89
C GLN A 421 -24.11 -42.73 23.83
N LEU A 422 -25.34 -42.88 23.32
CA LEU A 422 -26.51 -43.32 24.09
C LEU A 422 -26.38 -44.77 24.57
N ALA A 423 -25.95 -45.70 23.70
CA ALA A 423 -25.72 -47.09 24.08
C ALA A 423 -24.67 -47.21 25.20
N ARG A 424 -23.62 -46.39 25.14
CA ARG A 424 -22.55 -46.32 26.15
C ARG A 424 -23.02 -45.66 27.45
N ALA A 425 -23.85 -44.62 27.37
CA ALA A 425 -24.42 -43.93 28.53
C ALA A 425 -25.41 -44.80 29.31
N LEU A 426 -26.27 -45.54 28.60
CA LEU A 426 -27.38 -46.32 29.15
C LEU A 426 -27.01 -47.77 29.52
N ASP A 427 -25.78 -48.23 29.25
CA ASP A 427 -25.34 -49.58 29.63
C ASP A 427 -25.12 -49.70 31.15
N TYR A 428 -26.18 -50.14 31.85
CA TYR A 428 -26.20 -50.32 33.30
C TYR A 428 -25.08 -51.21 33.83
N ARG A 429 -24.53 -52.12 33.02
CA ARG A 429 -23.43 -53.03 33.40
C ARG A 429 -22.15 -52.23 33.66
N ARG A 430 -21.94 -51.14 32.93
CA ARG A 430 -20.79 -50.23 33.08
C ARG A 430 -20.86 -49.38 34.35
N TRP A 431 -22.01 -49.28 34.99
CA TRP A 431 -22.17 -48.53 36.25
C TRP A 431 -21.96 -49.38 37.51
N HIS A 432 -21.76 -50.68 37.34
CA HIS A 432 -21.67 -51.65 38.42
C HIS A 432 -20.39 -52.48 38.35
N ARG A 433 -20.04 -53.14 39.46
CA ARG A 433 -19.00 -54.17 39.50
C ARG A 433 -19.43 -55.35 40.35
N PHE A 434 -19.00 -56.54 39.97
CA PHE A 434 -19.11 -57.72 40.81
C PHE A 434 -17.93 -57.78 41.78
N ARG A 435 -18.19 -58.21 43.02
CA ARG A 435 -17.16 -58.57 44.00
C ARG A 435 -17.50 -59.91 44.63
N VAL A 436 -16.49 -60.77 44.77
CA VAL A 436 -16.62 -61.98 45.59
C VAL A 436 -16.12 -61.69 47.01
N GLN A 437 -16.89 -62.13 48.00
CA GLN A 437 -16.47 -62.16 49.40
C GLN A 437 -16.43 -63.59 49.91
N ARG A 438 -15.44 -63.90 50.75
CA ARG A 438 -15.31 -65.18 51.47
C ARG A 438 -15.75 -65.03 52.93
N TRP A 439 -16.28 -66.11 53.50
CA TRP A 439 -16.64 -66.22 54.91
C TRP A 439 -15.56 -66.98 55.68
N ASP A 440 -15.00 -66.33 56.68
CA ASP A 440 -13.92 -66.81 57.55
C ASP A 440 -14.21 -66.31 58.98
N GLY A 441 -15.38 -66.72 59.51
CA GLY A 441 -16.02 -66.11 60.69
C GLY A 441 -16.57 -64.69 60.49
N GLN A 442 -16.08 -63.98 59.47
CA GLN A 442 -16.60 -62.69 58.97
C GLN A 442 -16.55 -62.66 57.44
N TRP A 443 -17.41 -61.84 56.81
CA TRP A 443 -17.36 -61.59 55.37
C TRP A 443 -16.19 -60.67 55.02
N ARG A 444 -15.26 -61.14 54.18
CA ARG A 444 -14.08 -60.38 53.73
C ARG A 444 -13.92 -60.44 52.21
N PRO A 445 -13.41 -59.38 51.54
CA PRO A 445 -13.10 -59.42 50.11
C PRO A 445 -12.10 -60.52 49.75
N LEU A 446 -12.29 -61.17 48.59
CA LEU A 446 -11.36 -62.18 48.08
C LEU A 446 -9.95 -61.63 47.78
N SER A 447 -9.84 -60.31 47.54
CA SER A 447 -8.60 -59.60 47.19
C SER A 447 -7.56 -59.49 48.33
N GLY A 448 -7.82 -60.05 49.51
CA GLY A 448 -6.92 -59.99 50.66
C GLY A 448 -5.82 -61.08 50.67
N PRO A 449 -5.09 -61.21 51.80
CA PRO A 449 -4.27 -62.40 52.06
C PRO A 449 -5.19 -63.62 52.22
N ALA A 450 -5.19 -64.45 51.18
CA ALA A 450 -5.81 -65.76 51.10
C ALA A 450 -4.78 -66.69 50.45
N SER A 451 -4.86 -68.00 50.70
CA SER A 451 -3.99 -68.97 50.03
C SER A 451 -4.20 -68.96 48.51
N SER A 452 -3.20 -69.45 47.77
CA SER A 452 -3.27 -69.65 46.31
C SER A 452 -4.52 -70.44 45.92
N GLY A 453 -4.71 -71.60 46.55
CA GLY A 453 -5.89 -72.45 46.38
C GLY A 453 -7.23 -71.77 46.72
N GLU A 454 -7.33 -71.05 47.85
CA GLU A 454 -8.55 -70.31 48.20
C GLU A 454 -8.89 -69.20 47.20
N ARG A 455 -7.87 -68.52 46.65
CA ARG A 455 -8.08 -67.46 45.64
C ARG A 455 -8.58 -68.04 44.32
N ALA A 456 -8.04 -69.18 43.90
CA ALA A 456 -8.53 -69.90 42.73
C ALA A 456 -9.97 -70.40 42.93
N LEU A 457 -10.25 -71.09 44.05
CA LEU A 457 -11.59 -71.53 44.42
C LEU A 457 -12.59 -70.37 44.49
N GLY A 458 -12.21 -69.24 45.08
CA GLY A 458 -13.06 -68.05 45.18
C GLY A 458 -13.38 -67.37 43.84
N LEU A 459 -12.66 -67.67 42.77
CA LEU A 459 -12.99 -67.23 41.41
C LEU A 459 -13.83 -68.28 40.67
N THR A 460 -13.49 -69.56 40.80
CA THR A 460 -14.16 -70.66 40.08
C THR A 460 -15.53 -71.04 40.68
N VAL A 461 -15.66 -71.07 42.02
CA VAL A 461 -16.91 -71.47 42.70
C VAL A 461 -18.10 -70.58 42.35
N PRO A 462 -17.98 -69.23 42.31
CA PRO A 462 -19.07 -68.37 41.84
C PRO A 462 -19.45 -68.59 40.38
N LEU A 463 -18.52 -69.00 39.51
CA LEU A 463 -18.81 -69.33 38.11
C LEU A 463 -19.60 -70.63 37.99
N PHE A 464 -19.22 -71.69 38.72
CA PHE A 464 -20.00 -72.94 38.77
C PHE A 464 -21.40 -72.72 39.38
N ALA A 465 -21.52 -71.90 40.43
CA ALA A 465 -22.82 -71.50 40.96
C ALA A 465 -23.65 -70.70 39.95
N ALA A 466 -23.02 -69.86 39.12
CA ALA A 466 -23.71 -69.14 38.04
C ALA A 466 -24.24 -70.08 36.95
N VAL A 467 -23.45 -71.05 36.53
CA VAL A 467 -23.87 -72.05 35.53
C VAL A 467 -24.95 -72.99 36.10
N SER A 468 -24.81 -73.45 37.35
CA SER A 468 -25.86 -74.21 38.05
C SER A 468 -27.18 -73.42 38.14
N SER A 469 -27.09 -72.13 38.47
CA SER A 469 -28.26 -71.26 38.57
C SER A 469 -28.95 -71.09 37.21
N TYR A 470 -28.19 -70.90 36.14
CA TYR A 470 -28.70 -70.82 34.77
C TYR A 470 -29.45 -72.10 34.36
N TYR A 471 -28.83 -73.28 34.51
CA TYR A 471 -29.50 -74.55 34.20
C TYR A 471 -30.69 -74.86 35.11
N SER A 472 -30.68 -74.39 36.35
CA SER A 472 -31.82 -74.54 37.27
C SER A 472 -33.01 -73.64 36.91
N GLN A 473 -32.77 -72.50 36.25
CA GLN A 473 -33.81 -71.61 35.74
C GLN A 473 -34.44 -72.11 34.42
N ALA A 474 -33.75 -72.98 33.67
CA ALA A 474 -34.21 -73.51 32.38
C ALA A 474 -35.39 -74.50 32.47
N GLY A 475 -35.85 -74.87 33.68
CA GLY A 475 -37.11 -75.62 33.90
C GLY A 475 -37.11 -77.11 33.54
N HIS A 476 -36.01 -77.66 33.00
CA HIS A 476 -35.93 -79.06 32.58
C HIS A 476 -35.11 -79.90 33.56
N ALA A 477 -35.78 -80.73 34.37
CA ALA A 477 -35.17 -81.54 35.44
C ALA A 477 -34.16 -82.63 34.97
N HIS A 478 -34.12 -82.93 33.67
CA HIS A 478 -33.26 -83.97 33.08
C HIS A 478 -32.46 -83.46 31.87
N ALA A 479 -32.36 -82.14 31.69
CA ALA A 479 -31.50 -81.58 30.65
C ALA A 479 -30.02 -81.65 31.08
N PRO A 480 -29.08 -82.05 30.20
CA PRO A 480 -27.65 -82.02 30.49
C PRO A 480 -27.17 -80.63 30.89
N ARG A 481 -26.32 -80.57 31.91
CA ARG A 481 -25.84 -79.34 32.57
C ARG A 481 -24.37 -79.08 32.25
N LEU A 482 -24.06 -79.07 30.96
CA LEU A 482 -22.70 -79.12 30.42
C LEU A 482 -21.87 -77.88 30.72
N VAL A 483 -20.65 -78.09 31.21
CA VAL A 483 -19.60 -77.09 31.34
C VAL A 483 -18.40 -77.51 30.52
N LEU A 484 -17.87 -76.60 29.71
CA LEU A 484 -16.67 -76.79 28.92
C LEU A 484 -15.52 -76.02 29.59
N LEU A 485 -14.45 -76.70 29.99
CA LEU A 485 -13.27 -76.05 30.62
C LEU A 485 -12.00 -76.45 29.87
N ASP A 486 -11.34 -75.46 29.29
CA ASP A 486 -10.04 -75.64 28.65
C ASP A 486 -8.91 -75.50 29.68
N GLU A 487 -7.93 -76.41 29.66
CA GLU A 487 -6.84 -76.55 30.64
C GLU A 487 -7.30 -76.47 32.10
N VAL A 488 -8.22 -77.37 32.45
CA VAL A 488 -8.92 -77.35 33.73
C VAL A 488 -7.95 -77.45 34.92
N PHE A 489 -8.14 -76.54 35.88
CA PHE A 489 -7.36 -76.42 37.13
C PHE A 489 -5.85 -76.19 36.94
N ALA A 490 -5.41 -75.70 35.78
CA ALA A 490 -4.05 -75.20 35.59
C ALA A 490 -3.70 -74.12 36.65
N GLY A 491 -2.58 -74.32 37.35
CA GLY A 491 -2.13 -73.44 38.43
C GLY A 491 -2.86 -73.59 39.78
N ILE A 492 -3.68 -74.63 39.95
CA ILE A 492 -4.30 -74.98 41.25
C ILE A 492 -3.48 -76.07 41.96
N ASP A 493 -3.18 -75.85 43.24
CA ASP A 493 -2.44 -76.76 44.11
C ASP A 493 -3.13 -78.14 44.23
N ASP A 494 -2.35 -79.23 44.25
CA ASP A 494 -2.84 -80.62 44.24
C ASP A 494 -3.99 -80.92 45.22
N ALA A 495 -3.89 -80.42 46.45
CA ALA A 495 -4.91 -80.60 47.49
C ALA A 495 -6.24 -79.86 47.19
N ALA A 496 -6.20 -78.77 46.44
CA ALA A 496 -7.39 -77.99 46.07
C ALA A 496 -8.10 -78.57 44.81
N ARG A 497 -7.41 -79.32 43.95
CA ARG A 497 -8.01 -79.93 42.74
C ARG A 497 -9.09 -80.96 43.09
N HIS A 498 -8.88 -81.78 44.12
CA HIS A 498 -9.91 -82.73 44.61
C HIS A 498 -11.19 -82.01 45.02
N HIS A 499 -11.07 -80.88 45.73
CA HIS A 499 -12.20 -80.02 46.09
C HIS A 499 -12.89 -79.41 44.86
N CYS A 500 -12.15 -79.05 43.82
CA CYS A 500 -12.73 -78.56 42.56
C CYS A 500 -13.57 -79.64 41.83
N TRP A 501 -13.12 -80.90 41.85
CA TRP A 501 -13.90 -82.03 41.33
C TRP A 501 -15.14 -82.31 42.18
N ALA A 502 -15.02 -82.24 43.52
CA ALA A 502 -16.16 -82.31 44.43
C ALA A 502 -17.23 -81.26 44.06
N LEU A 503 -16.80 -80.03 43.79
CA LEU A 503 -17.69 -78.91 43.48
C LEU A 503 -18.49 -79.11 42.19
N ILE A 504 -17.90 -79.67 41.13
CA ILE A 504 -18.64 -79.98 39.88
C ILE A 504 -19.80 -80.95 40.16
N ARG A 505 -19.56 -81.97 40.99
CA ARG A 505 -20.62 -82.88 41.45
C ARG A 505 -21.60 -82.19 42.40
N GLU A 506 -21.12 -81.45 43.39
CA GLU A 506 -21.95 -80.75 44.37
C GLU A 506 -22.94 -79.83 43.64
N PHE A 507 -22.47 -79.10 42.62
CA PHE A 507 -23.27 -78.20 41.77
C PHE A 507 -24.19 -78.92 40.77
N ASP A 508 -24.12 -80.25 40.64
CA ASP A 508 -24.91 -81.03 39.67
C ASP A 508 -24.66 -80.53 38.23
N LEU A 509 -23.39 -80.60 37.80
CA LEU A 509 -22.90 -80.14 36.50
C LEU A 509 -22.25 -81.31 35.74
N ASP A 510 -22.62 -81.44 34.46
CA ASP A 510 -21.92 -82.29 33.51
C ASP A 510 -20.68 -81.56 32.97
N PHE A 511 -19.62 -82.26 32.57
CA PHE A 511 -18.41 -81.60 32.08
C PHE A 511 -17.76 -82.27 30.87
N VAL A 512 -17.13 -81.44 30.04
CA VAL A 512 -16.11 -81.85 29.07
C VAL A 512 -14.91 -80.93 29.28
N VAL A 513 -13.73 -81.52 29.46
CA VAL A 513 -12.55 -80.80 29.91
C VAL A 513 -11.29 -81.28 29.18
N THR A 514 -10.34 -80.37 29.00
CA THR A 514 -8.97 -80.67 28.57
C THR A 514 -8.01 -80.42 29.74
N SER A 515 -6.89 -81.14 29.77
CA SER A 515 -5.79 -80.87 30.69
C SER A 515 -4.52 -81.58 30.25
N GLU A 516 -3.36 -80.91 30.37
CA GLU A 516 -2.06 -81.59 30.29
C GLU A 516 -1.73 -82.48 31.50
N ARG A 517 -2.41 -82.32 32.64
CA ARG A 517 -2.09 -83.01 33.92
C ARG A 517 -3.23 -83.80 34.53
N GLU A 518 -4.47 -83.32 34.43
CA GLU A 518 -5.62 -83.89 35.10
C GLU A 518 -6.29 -85.02 34.32
N TRP A 519 -6.54 -86.13 35.01
CA TRP A 519 -7.31 -87.27 34.50
C TRP A 519 -8.73 -87.35 35.07
N ALA A 520 -9.13 -86.38 35.92
CA ALA A 520 -10.40 -86.38 36.66
C ALA A 520 -10.70 -87.69 37.44
N CYS A 521 -9.67 -88.46 37.81
CA CYS A 521 -9.79 -89.69 38.59
C CYS A 521 -9.95 -89.39 40.09
N SER A 522 -11.00 -88.65 40.45
CA SER A 522 -11.35 -88.31 41.83
C SER A 522 -12.45 -89.22 42.36
N ALA A 523 -12.33 -89.66 43.61
CA ALA A 523 -13.35 -90.47 44.30
C ALA A 523 -14.69 -89.72 44.48
N GLU A 524 -14.71 -88.40 44.33
CA GLU A 524 -15.95 -87.62 44.39
C GLU A 524 -16.81 -87.84 43.14
N LEU A 525 -16.19 -88.11 41.99
CA LEU A 525 -16.91 -88.23 40.72
C LEU A 525 -17.48 -89.65 40.56
N PRO A 526 -18.77 -89.80 40.14
CA PRO A 526 -19.40 -91.11 39.99
C PRO A 526 -18.81 -91.93 38.84
N GLY A 527 -18.20 -91.26 37.86
CA GLY A 527 -17.44 -91.86 36.78
C GLY A 527 -17.05 -90.82 35.73
N VAL A 528 -16.01 -91.10 34.95
CA VAL A 528 -15.51 -90.19 33.90
C VAL A 528 -15.01 -91.01 32.70
N ALA A 529 -15.39 -90.60 31.49
CA ALA A 529 -14.78 -91.08 30.25
C ALA A 529 -13.61 -90.18 29.87
N ILE A 530 -12.44 -90.77 29.62
CA ILE A 530 -11.16 -90.07 29.46
C ILE A 530 -10.54 -90.46 28.11
N ALA A 531 -10.26 -89.46 27.27
CA ALA A 531 -9.51 -89.64 26.03
C ALA A 531 -8.11 -89.05 26.20
N GLN A 532 -7.10 -89.90 26.44
CA GLN A 532 -5.71 -89.44 26.49
C GLN A 532 -5.16 -89.33 25.08
N LEU A 533 -4.90 -88.09 24.66
CA LEU A 533 -4.25 -87.75 23.40
C LEU A 533 -2.73 -87.82 23.56
N GLN A 534 -2.06 -88.57 22.68
CA GLN A 534 -0.61 -88.73 22.65
C GLN A 534 -0.08 -88.41 21.25
N ARG A 535 0.97 -87.60 21.18
CA ARG A 535 1.70 -87.30 19.94
C ARG A 535 3.14 -87.78 20.07
N HIS A 536 3.69 -88.36 19.01
CA HIS A 536 5.11 -88.67 18.92
C HIS A 536 5.79 -87.71 17.94
N GLU A 537 7.00 -87.26 18.25
CA GLU A 537 7.75 -86.36 17.36
C GLU A 537 8.14 -87.11 16.07
N GLY A 538 8.01 -86.45 14.92
CA GLY A 538 8.22 -87.08 13.61
C GLY A 538 7.06 -87.93 13.07
N ILE A 539 5.93 -88.07 13.79
CA ILE A 539 4.72 -88.73 13.30
C ILE A 539 3.57 -87.71 13.21
N ASP A 540 2.98 -87.56 12.02
CA ASP A 540 1.83 -86.69 11.78
C ASP A 540 0.50 -87.41 12.09
N ALA A 541 0.36 -87.85 13.34
CA ALA A 541 -0.84 -88.49 13.87
C ALA A 541 -0.95 -88.28 15.38
N VAL A 542 -2.18 -88.30 15.90
CA VAL A 542 -2.47 -88.33 17.34
C VAL A 542 -3.02 -89.70 17.70
N HIS A 543 -2.35 -90.41 18.61
CA HIS A 543 -2.85 -91.64 19.21
C HIS A 543 -3.84 -91.27 20.31
N VAL A 544 -5.05 -91.82 20.25
CA VAL A 544 -6.11 -91.61 21.24
C VAL A 544 -6.31 -92.90 22.03
N SER A 545 -5.87 -92.92 23.28
CA SER A 545 -6.19 -94.03 24.18
C SER A 545 -7.40 -93.70 25.04
N ARG A 546 -8.40 -94.59 25.02
CA ARG A 546 -9.65 -94.45 25.78
C ARG A 546 -9.50 -95.13 27.14
N TRP A 547 -9.96 -94.45 28.18
CA TRP A 547 -9.94 -94.91 29.57
C TRP A 547 -11.25 -94.53 30.25
N THR A 548 -11.66 -95.29 31.26
CA THR A 548 -12.78 -94.93 32.13
C THR A 548 -12.37 -94.97 33.59
N TRP A 549 -12.90 -94.03 34.36
CA TRP A 549 -12.88 -94.01 35.81
C TRP A 549 -14.27 -94.42 36.31
N ASP A 550 -14.35 -95.44 37.16
CA ASP A 550 -15.62 -95.99 37.69
C ASP A 550 -15.93 -95.52 39.14
N GLY A 551 -15.25 -94.45 39.59
CA GLY A 551 -15.28 -93.98 40.97
C GLY A 551 -14.26 -94.65 41.90
N LEU A 552 -13.68 -95.80 41.51
CA LEU A 552 -12.75 -96.58 42.33
C LEU A 552 -11.41 -96.88 41.63
N ALA A 553 -11.44 -97.20 40.34
CA ALA A 553 -10.29 -97.62 39.56
C ALA A 553 -10.31 -97.03 38.14
N LYS A 554 -9.12 -96.64 37.65
CA LYS A 554 -8.93 -96.24 36.26
C LYS A 554 -8.68 -97.48 35.42
N ARG A 555 -9.55 -97.73 34.43
CA ARG A 555 -9.48 -98.88 33.52
C ARG A 555 -9.18 -98.39 32.11
N GLN A 556 -8.36 -99.12 31.37
CA GLN A 556 -8.17 -98.87 29.94
C GLN A 556 -9.32 -99.52 29.18
N GLU A 557 -9.91 -98.81 28.23
CA GLU A 557 -10.93 -99.38 27.36
C GLU A 557 -10.30 -99.90 26.07
N PRO A 558 -10.77 -101.03 25.52
CA PRO A 558 -10.39 -101.44 24.19
C PRO A 558 -10.91 -100.40 23.20
N ASP A 559 -10.08 -99.98 22.25
CA ASP A 559 -10.53 -99.09 21.19
C ASP A 559 -11.62 -99.80 20.33
N PRO A 560 -12.87 -99.31 20.29
CA PRO A 560 -13.93 -99.91 19.47
C PRO A 560 -13.69 -99.72 17.97
N ASP A 561 -12.87 -98.74 17.58
CA ASP A 561 -12.55 -98.42 16.19
C ASP A 561 -11.24 -99.09 15.72
N ARG A 562 -10.71 -100.03 16.52
CA ARG A 562 -9.36 -100.60 16.37
C ARG A 562 -9.19 -101.38 15.06
N ARG A 563 -8.63 -100.72 14.05
CA ARG A 563 -8.40 -101.29 12.70
C ARG A 563 -7.36 -102.42 12.62
N PHE A 564 -6.59 -102.66 13.68
CA PHE A 564 -5.50 -103.65 13.69
C PHE A 564 -5.53 -104.54 14.94
N PRO A 565 -5.29 -105.87 14.81
CA PRO A 565 -5.30 -106.79 15.94
C PRO A 565 -4.22 -106.45 16.98
N PRO A 566 -4.36 -106.90 18.24
CA PRO A 566 -3.29 -106.78 19.22
C PRO A 566 -2.05 -107.55 18.76
N ALA A 567 -0.87 -106.95 18.97
CA ALA A 567 0.39 -107.67 18.88
C ALA A 567 0.44 -108.75 19.98
N ALA A 568 0.98 -109.92 19.64
CA ALA A 568 1.10 -111.09 20.52
C ALA A 568 2.28 -110.98 21.48
#